data_AF-A0A969Y5C8-F1
#
_entry.id   AF-A0A969Y5C8-F1
#
_cell.length_a   1.000
_cell.length_b   1.000
_cell.length_c   1.000
_cell.angle_alpha   90.00
_cell.angle_beta   90.00
_cell.angle_gamma   90.00
#
_symmetry.space_group_name_H-M   'P 1'
#
loop_
_entity.id
_entity.type
_entity.pdbx_description
1 polymer ?
#
loop_
_entity_poly.entity_id
_entity_poly.type
_entity_poly.pdbx_seq_one_letter_code
_entity_poly.pdbx_strand_id
1 'polypeptide(L)'
;GVPVVNIPVINKIPILGELVSGHSVLVYVAFLLVAVVYFFLYRTPIGLRIRAVGENDEAVRAVGVDPNQIRFLAVLISGLFSGLAGAYLSLAQLRMFVENMVAGRGFIALAAIYFGRGTPVGTMIAALIFGLAEALSMRLQILGYPSQFMLMIPYLVTVAILIVVQRIAVTPRRLKIESGALEEV
;
A
#
# COMPACT_ATOMS: atom_id res chain seq x y z
N GLY A 1 10.28 -6.90 23.91
CA GLY A 1 8.87 -6.76 23.48
C GLY A 1 8.59 -5.30 23.23
N VAL A 2 7.95 -4.93 22.11
CA VAL A 2 7.73 -3.53 21.75
C VAL A 2 6.60 -2.96 22.64
N PRO A 3 6.85 -1.87 23.40
CA PRO A 3 5.87 -1.33 24.34
C PRO A 3 4.73 -0.64 23.60
N VAL A 4 3.48 -0.91 23.98
CA VAL A 4 2.31 -0.18 23.47
C VAL A 4 2.35 1.28 23.92
N VAL A 5 2.39 2.21 22.97
CA VAL A 5 2.37 3.65 23.25
C VAL A 5 0.92 4.12 23.27
N ASN A 6 0.41 4.42 24.47
CA ASN A 6 -0.90 5.02 24.67
C ASN A 6 -0.75 6.55 24.61
N ILE A 7 -1.22 7.19 23.55
CA ILE A 7 -1.21 8.65 23.40
C ILE A 7 -2.54 9.21 23.94
N PRO A 8 -2.57 9.86 25.13
CA PRO A 8 -3.82 10.19 25.82
C PRO A 8 -4.63 11.36 25.22
N VAL A 9 -4.10 12.07 24.23
CA VAL A 9 -4.67 13.34 23.74
C VAL A 9 -5.81 13.14 22.72
N ILE A 10 -5.93 11.94 22.12
CA ILE A 10 -6.95 11.62 21.09
C ILE A 10 -8.20 10.92 21.67
N ASN A 11 -8.22 10.61 22.98
CA ASN A 11 -9.31 9.87 23.66
C ASN A 11 -10.67 10.58 23.74
N LYS A 12 -10.84 11.79 23.19
CA LYS A 12 -12.11 12.53 23.25
C LYS A 12 -12.95 12.46 21.97
N ILE A 13 -12.51 11.74 20.93
CA ILE A 13 -13.31 11.54 19.71
C ILE A 13 -13.61 10.04 19.57
N PRO A 14 -14.82 9.58 19.95
CA PRO A 14 -15.15 8.16 20.15
C PRO A 14 -15.08 7.27 18.90
N ILE A 15 -14.96 7.85 17.70
CA ILE A 15 -14.84 7.10 16.44
C ILE A 15 -13.36 6.92 16.03
N LEU A 16 -12.48 7.85 16.42
CA LEU A 16 -11.03 7.80 16.12
C LEU A 16 -10.21 7.23 17.27
N GLY A 17 -10.72 7.29 18.51
CA GLY A 17 -10.06 6.76 19.70
C GLY A 17 -9.91 5.23 19.69
N GLU A 18 -10.94 4.48 19.34
CA GLU A 18 -10.88 3.01 19.27
C GLU A 18 -10.16 2.48 18.00
N LEU A 19 -10.04 3.29 16.94
CA LEU A 19 -9.29 2.95 15.73
C LEU A 19 -7.78 3.21 15.85
N VAL A 20 -7.36 4.03 16.82
CA VAL A 20 -5.96 4.47 16.96
C VAL A 20 -5.34 3.97 18.27
N SER A 21 -6.09 3.92 19.38
CA SER A 21 -5.56 3.44 20.67
C SER A 21 -5.62 1.92 20.78
N GLY A 22 -4.45 1.29 21.01
CA GLY A 22 -4.28 -0.16 21.17
C GLY A 22 -3.39 -0.83 20.11
N HIS A 23 -2.94 -0.10 19.09
CA HIS A 23 -2.04 -0.64 18.07
C HIS A 23 -0.56 -0.61 18.46
N SER A 24 0.18 -1.61 18.00
CA SER A 24 1.63 -1.71 18.16
C SER A 24 2.31 -0.45 17.63
N VAL A 25 3.40 -0.01 18.27
CA VAL A 25 4.24 1.16 17.83
C VAL A 25 4.55 1.10 16.34
N LEU A 26 4.69 -0.10 15.80
CA LEU A 26 4.98 -0.31 14.39
C LEU A 26 3.86 0.17 13.45
N VAL A 27 2.60 0.23 13.89
CA VAL A 27 1.49 0.78 13.09
C VAL A 27 1.64 2.30 12.98
N TYR A 28 1.96 2.98 14.08
CA TYR A 28 2.25 4.41 14.08
C TYR A 28 3.48 4.74 13.23
N VAL A 29 4.53 3.92 13.33
CA VAL A 29 5.72 4.03 12.49
C VAL A 29 5.36 3.81 11.02
N ALA A 30 4.46 2.87 10.68
CA ALA A 30 4.03 2.64 9.31
C ALA A 30 3.31 3.86 8.70
N PHE A 31 2.37 4.47 9.43
CA PHE A 31 1.71 5.70 8.98
C PHE A 31 2.69 6.87 8.83
N LEU A 32 3.62 7.03 9.78
CA LEU A 32 4.67 8.04 9.70
C LEU A 32 5.57 7.79 8.48
N LEU A 33 5.93 6.53 8.21
CA LEU A 33 6.72 6.15 7.04
C LEU A 33 6.01 6.49 5.73
N VAL A 34 4.69 6.34 5.63
CA VAL A 34 3.94 6.80 4.44
C VAL A 34 4.11 8.30 4.23
N ALA A 35 4.00 9.11 5.29
CA ALA A 35 4.21 10.56 5.21
C ALA A 35 5.65 10.92 4.83
N VAL A 36 6.63 10.20 5.39
CA VAL A 36 8.06 10.37 5.07
C VAL A 36 8.33 9.98 3.62
N VAL A 37 7.79 8.86 3.12
CA VAL A 37 7.93 8.44 1.72
C VAL A 37 7.26 9.43 0.79
N TYR A 38 6.09 9.95 1.15
CA TYR A 38 5.42 11.00 0.39
C TYR A 38 6.30 12.25 0.29
N PHE A 39 6.80 12.74 1.43
CA PHE A 39 7.71 13.89 1.44
C PHE A 39 8.98 13.63 0.65
N PHE A 40 9.61 12.47 0.85
CA PHE A 40 10.83 12.07 0.14
C PHE A 40 10.60 12.03 -1.37
N LEU A 41 9.52 11.40 -1.82
CA LEU A 41 9.25 11.19 -3.25
C LEU A 41 8.84 12.48 -3.98
N TYR A 42 8.11 13.39 -3.33
CA TYR A 42 7.58 14.61 -3.96
C TYR A 42 8.37 15.88 -3.67
N ARG A 43 9.14 15.95 -2.57
CA ARG A 43 9.88 17.15 -2.16
C ARG A 43 11.39 17.04 -2.31
N THR A 44 11.96 15.85 -2.54
CA THR A 44 13.42 15.70 -2.71
C THR A 44 13.84 15.52 -4.18
N PRO A 45 15.03 16.00 -4.57
CA PRO A 45 15.55 15.83 -5.93
C PRO A 45 15.80 14.35 -6.28
N ILE A 46 16.14 13.52 -5.29
CA ILE A 46 16.33 12.08 -5.47
C ILE A 46 15.00 11.42 -5.83
N GLY A 47 13.90 11.79 -5.15
CA GLY A 47 12.56 11.29 -5.47
C GLY A 47 12.10 11.63 -6.89
N LEU A 48 12.36 12.85 -7.35
CA LEU A 48 12.08 13.26 -8.72
C LEU A 48 12.90 12.45 -9.74
N ARG A 49 14.18 12.21 -9.47
CA ARG A 49 15.07 11.39 -10.31
C ARG A 49 14.62 9.94 -10.39
N ILE A 50 14.19 9.33 -9.27
CA ILE A 50 13.65 7.96 -9.26
C ILE A 50 12.42 7.86 -10.18
N ARG A 51 11.50 8.83 -10.09
CA ARG A 51 10.31 8.87 -10.94
C ARG A 51 10.66 9.10 -12.41
N ALA A 52 11.60 9.99 -12.70
CA ALA A 52 12.06 10.25 -14.07
C ALA A 52 12.68 9.01 -14.71
N VAL A 53 13.50 8.25 -13.98
CA VAL A 53 14.07 6.97 -14.45
C VAL A 53 13.01 5.91 -14.71
N GLY A 54 11.90 5.95 -13.96
CA GLY A 54 10.75 5.06 -14.18
C GLY A 54 9.92 5.41 -15.41
N GLU A 55 9.91 6.68 -15.83
CA GLU A 55 9.21 7.14 -17.04
C GLU A 55 10.04 6.97 -18.31
N ASN A 56 11.29 7.45 -18.30
CA ASN A 56 12.21 7.30 -19.43
C ASN A 56 13.68 7.36 -18.96
N ASP A 57 14.39 6.24 -19.05
CA ASP A 57 15.78 6.16 -18.63
C ASP A 57 16.75 6.79 -19.64
N GLU A 58 16.44 6.79 -20.94
CA GLU A 58 17.22 7.48 -21.97
C GLU A 58 17.22 8.99 -21.75
N ALA A 59 16.07 9.56 -21.38
CA ALA A 59 15.94 10.99 -21.08
C ALA A 59 16.81 11.41 -19.88
N VAL A 60 16.93 10.55 -18.87
CA VAL A 60 17.77 10.82 -17.68
C VAL A 60 19.26 10.73 -18.04
N ARG A 61 19.64 9.78 -18.89
CA ARG A 61 21.02 9.65 -19.42
C ARG A 61 21.44 10.88 -20.22
N ALA A 62 20.53 11.45 -21.01
CA ALA A 62 20.80 12.65 -21.82
C ALA A 62 21.18 13.88 -20.97
N VAL A 63 20.71 13.94 -19.72
CA VAL A 63 21.03 15.02 -18.76
C VAL A 63 22.32 14.72 -17.98
N GLY A 64 23.02 13.62 -18.29
CA GLY A 64 24.30 13.25 -17.67
C GLY A 64 24.16 12.56 -16.31
N VAL A 65 22.97 12.04 -15.97
CA VAL A 65 22.73 11.29 -14.73
C VAL A 65 22.69 9.80 -15.04
N ASP A 66 23.43 8.99 -14.27
CA ASP A 66 23.43 7.54 -14.44
C ASP A 66 22.15 6.91 -13.82
N PRO A 67 21.24 6.33 -14.64
CA PRO A 67 20.02 5.70 -14.14
C PRO A 67 20.32 4.42 -13.35
N ASN A 68 21.45 3.76 -13.56
CA ASN A 68 21.80 2.52 -12.85
C ASN A 68 22.03 2.79 -11.36
N GLN A 69 22.69 3.89 -11.02
CA GLN A 69 22.89 4.30 -9.62
C GLN A 69 21.55 4.61 -8.94
N ILE A 70 20.64 5.27 -9.64
CA ILE A 70 19.30 5.58 -9.13
C ILE A 70 18.49 4.30 -8.92
N ARG A 71 18.54 3.35 -9.87
CA ARG A 71 17.89 2.03 -9.74
C ARG A 71 18.44 1.26 -8.55
N PHE A 72 19.76 1.25 -8.37
CA PHE A 72 20.40 0.57 -7.25
C PHE A 72 19.96 1.17 -5.90
N LEU A 73 19.93 2.50 -5.80
CA LEU A 73 19.41 3.20 -4.62
C LEU A 73 17.93 2.85 -4.36
N ALA A 74 17.09 2.82 -5.40
CA ALA A 74 15.68 2.48 -5.27
C ALA A 74 15.49 1.04 -4.76
N VAL A 75 16.31 0.09 -5.22
CA VAL A 75 16.30 -1.32 -4.75
C VAL A 75 16.77 -1.43 -3.30
N LEU A 76 17.81 -0.69 -2.90
CA LEU A 76 18.25 -0.66 -1.50
C LEU A 76 17.16 -0.13 -0.57
N ILE A 77 16.50 0.96 -0.96
CA ILE A 77 15.41 1.55 -0.20
C ILE A 77 14.23 0.56 -0.09
N SER A 78 13.83 -0.08 -1.19
CA SER A 78 12.75 -1.07 -1.15
C SER A 78 13.09 -2.30 -0.30
N GLY A 79 14.35 -2.74 -0.33
CA GLY A 79 14.88 -3.80 0.54
C GLY A 79 14.78 -3.43 2.03
N LEU A 80 15.13 -2.19 2.38
CA LEU A 80 15.00 -1.70 3.76
C LEU A 80 13.53 -1.71 4.23
N PHE A 81 12.60 -1.25 3.40
CA PHE A 81 11.16 -1.31 3.72
C PHE A 81 10.63 -2.74 3.81
N SER A 82 11.07 -3.64 2.93
CA SER A 82 10.72 -5.06 2.97
C SER A 82 11.23 -5.75 4.24
N GLY A 83 12.47 -5.44 4.66
CA GLY A 83 13.04 -5.92 5.92
C GLY A 83 12.25 -5.43 7.15
N LEU A 84 11.84 -4.16 7.17
CA LEU A 84 10.97 -3.62 8.22
C LEU A 84 9.60 -4.32 8.26
N ALA A 85 9.02 -4.62 7.09
CA ALA A 85 7.76 -5.37 7.01
C ALA A 85 7.91 -6.81 7.53
N GLY A 86 9.04 -7.48 7.23
CA GLY A 86 9.35 -8.81 7.79
C GLY A 86 9.54 -8.77 9.30
N ALA A 87 10.27 -7.78 9.82
CA ALA A 87 10.42 -7.57 11.25
C ALA A 87 9.08 -7.33 11.96
N TYR A 88 8.16 -6.60 11.31
CA TYR A 88 6.79 -6.44 11.82
C TYR A 88 6.07 -7.79 11.96
N LEU A 89 6.12 -8.65 10.95
CA LEU A 89 5.47 -9.96 10.99
C LEU A 89 5.99 -10.79 12.18
N SER A 90 7.31 -10.86 12.35
CA SER A 90 7.92 -11.66 13.44
C SER A 90 7.71 -11.07 14.84
N LEU A 91 7.76 -9.75 15.00
CA LEU A 91 7.69 -9.09 16.31
C LEU A 91 6.26 -8.78 16.75
N ALA A 92 5.38 -8.39 15.83
CA ALA A 92 4.06 -7.88 16.16
C ALA A 92 2.95 -8.95 16.10
N GLN A 93 3.00 -9.88 15.13
CA GLN A 93 1.85 -10.73 14.87
C GLN A 93 1.80 -12.00 15.73
N LEU A 94 2.93 -12.69 15.91
CA LEU A 94 2.93 -14.00 16.58
C LEU A 94 3.90 -14.08 17.77
N ARG A 95 4.79 -13.09 17.96
CA ARG A 95 5.93 -13.15 18.91
C ARG A 95 6.74 -14.47 18.82
N MET A 96 6.54 -15.21 17.73
CA MET A 96 7.05 -16.54 17.43
C MET A 96 7.18 -16.60 15.92
N PHE A 97 8.26 -17.20 15.44
CA PHE A 97 8.44 -17.48 14.03
C PHE A 97 7.66 -18.74 13.68
N VAL A 98 6.67 -18.60 12.81
CA VAL A 98 5.83 -19.69 12.32
C VAL A 98 6.09 -19.84 10.81
N GLU A 99 6.04 -21.07 10.31
CA GLU A 99 6.14 -21.30 8.88
C GLU A 99 4.97 -20.62 8.15
N ASN A 100 5.24 -20.08 6.96
CA ASN A 100 4.25 -19.39 6.12
C ASN A 100 3.63 -18.11 6.73
N MET A 101 4.31 -17.41 7.64
CA MET A 101 3.84 -16.12 8.18
C MET A 101 3.55 -15.03 7.14
N VAL A 102 4.24 -15.06 6.00
CA VAL A 102 4.00 -14.09 4.91
C VAL A 102 2.68 -14.39 4.19
N ALA A 103 2.24 -15.65 4.14
CA ALA A 103 0.94 -16.10 3.64
C ALA A 103 0.45 -15.41 2.36
N GLY A 104 1.34 -15.15 1.39
CA GLY A 104 0.96 -14.50 0.12
C GLY A 104 0.70 -12.98 0.20
N ARG A 105 0.92 -12.32 1.35
CA ARG A 105 0.73 -10.86 1.53
C ARG A 105 1.57 -10.00 0.59
N GLY A 106 2.67 -10.52 0.04
CA GLY A 106 3.44 -9.84 -1.00
C GLY A 106 2.64 -9.59 -2.28
N PHE A 107 1.77 -10.54 -2.67
CA PHE A 107 0.87 -10.36 -3.82
C PHE A 107 -0.20 -9.30 -3.55
N ILE A 108 -0.71 -9.24 -2.32
CA ILE A 108 -1.65 -8.21 -1.89
C ILE A 108 -0.99 -6.82 -1.93
N ALA A 109 0.28 -6.72 -1.55
CA ALA A 109 1.03 -5.45 -1.64
C ALA A 109 1.18 -4.97 -3.09
N LEU A 110 1.47 -5.86 -4.04
CA LEU A 110 1.48 -5.52 -5.47
C LEU A 110 0.11 -5.02 -5.92
N ALA A 111 -0.97 -5.74 -5.58
CA ALA A 111 -2.33 -5.34 -5.92
C ALA A 111 -2.67 -3.95 -5.34
N ALA A 112 -2.33 -3.69 -4.08
CA ALA A 112 -2.54 -2.39 -3.45
C ALA A 112 -1.82 -1.24 -4.16
N ILE A 113 -0.59 -1.44 -4.65
CA ILE A 113 0.14 -0.43 -5.42
C ILE A 113 -0.54 -0.15 -6.77
N TYR A 114 -1.02 -1.18 -7.45
CA TYR A 114 -1.77 -1.03 -8.70
C TYR A 114 -3.06 -0.22 -8.49
N PHE A 115 -3.85 -0.54 -7.47
CA PHE A 115 -5.06 0.22 -7.14
C PHE A 115 -4.76 1.64 -6.65
N GLY A 116 -3.64 1.81 -5.95
CA GLY A 116 -3.14 3.09 -5.47
C GLY A 116 -2.57 4.01 -6.57
N ARG A 117 -2.57 3.56 -7.84
CA ARG A 117 -2.01 4.28 -8.99
C ARG A 117 -0.53 4.67 -8.78
N GLY A 118 0.22 3.87 -8.03
CA GLY A 118 1.61 4.17 -7.69
C GLY A 118 1.82 5.40 -6.80
N THR A 119 0.75 5.98 -6.22
CA THR A 119 0.87 7.09 -5.27
C THR A 119 1.00 6.56 -3.83
N PRO A 120 1.87 7.13 -2.97
CA PRO A 120 2.02 6.66 -1.59
C PRO A 120 0.70 6.67 -0.80
N VAL A 121 -0.11 7.71 -0.98
CA VAL A 121 -1.41 7.85 -0.30
C VAL A 121 -2.45 6.87 -0.86
N GLY A 122 -2.52 6.71 -2.19
CA GLY A 122 -3.43 5.75 -2.81
C GLY A 122 -3.11 4.32 -2.40
N THR A 123 -1.82 3.95 -2.37
CA THR A 123 -1.37 2.63 -1.92
C THR A 123 -1.70 2.39 -0.45
N MET A 124 -1.57 3.40 0.40
CA MET A 124 -1.96 3.30 1.82
C MET A 124 -3.46 3.00 1.96
N ILE A 125 -4.32 3.73 1.24
CA ILE A 125 -5.78 3.50 1.30
C ILE A 125 -6.12 2.09 0.82
N ALA A 126 -5.54 1.65 -0.30
CA ALA A 126 -5.74 0.31 -0.81
C ALA A 126 -5.29 -0.75 0.20
N ALA A 127 -4.10 -0.58 0.81
CA ALA A 127 -3.58 -1.48 1.82
C ALA A 127 -4.47 -1.54 3.08
N LEU A 128 -5.07 -0.42 3.50
CA LEU A 128 -6.02 -0.39 4.61
C LEU A 128 -7.28 -1.20 4.30
N ILE A 129 -7.83 -1.07 3.08
CA ILE A 129 -9.00 -1.85 2.65
C ILE A 129 -8.66 -3.35 2.66
N PHE A 130 -7.49 -3.74 2.16
CA PHE A 130 -7.03 -5.13 2.21
C PHE A 130 -6.83 -5.64 3.64
N GLY A 131 -6.23 -4.83 4.51
CA GLY A 131 -6.06 -5.17 5.93
C GLY A 131 -7.39 -5.33 6.66
N LEU A 132 -8.38 -4.48 6.35
CA LEU A 132 -9.75 -4.60 6.89
C LEU A 132 -10.43 -5.89 6.41
N ALA A 133 -10.29 -6.24 5.13
CA ALA A 133 -10.80 -7.48 4.59
C ALA A 133 -10.16 -8.71 5.27
N GLU A 134 -8.83 -8.69 5.45
CA GLU A 134 -8.10 -9.77 6.13
C GLU A 134 -8.51 -9.89 7.62
N ALA A 135 -8.71 -8.76 8.31
CA ALA A 135 -9.17 -8.76 9.70
C ALA A 135 -10.60 -9.29 9.84
N LEU A 136 -11.49 -8.91 8.91
CA LEU A 136 -12.86 -9.43 8.88
C LEU A 136 -12.87 -10.93 8.61
N SER A 137 -12.04 -11.39 7.66
CA SER A 137 -11.81 -12.80 7.39
C SER A 137 -11.41 -13.54 8.66
N MET A 138 -10.39 -13.06 9.36
CA MET A 138 -9.91 -13.66 10.59
C MET A 138 -11.01 -13.74 11.66
N ARG A 139 -11.86 -12.70 11.78
CA ARG A 139 -12.97 -12.71 12.75
C ARG A 139 -14.04 -13.75 12.44
N LEU A 140 -14.51 -13.90 11.19
CA LEU A 140 -15.52 -14.94 10.94
C LEU A 140 -14.96 -16.36 10.86
N GLN A 141 -13.63 -16.55 10.73
CA GLN A 141 -12.99 -17.84 10.96
C GLN A 141 -13.18 -18.29 12.41
N ILE A 142 -13.07 -17.36 13.37
CA ILE A 142 -13.28 -17.62 14.80
C ILE A 142 -14.75 -17.99 15.08
N LEU A 143 -15.70 -17.51 14.28
CA LEU A 143 -17.12 -17.85 14.36
C LEU A 143 -17.47 -19.25 13.80
N GLY A 144 -16.49 -20.02 13.34
CA GLY A 144 -16.66 -21.44 12.97
C GLY A 144 -16.94 -21.71 11.49
N TYR A 145 -16.82 -20.71 10.60
CA TYR A 145 -16.94 -20.93 9.15
C TYR A 145 -15.68 -21.63 8.58
N PRO A 146 -15.82 -22.51 7.56
CA PRO A 146 -14.68 -23.23 7.00
C PRO A 146 -13.60 -22.27 6.48
N SER A 147 -12.36 -22.52 6.88
CA SER A 147 -11.22 -21.63 6.61
C SER A 147 -10.97 -21.41 5.11
N GLN A 148 -11.28 -22.40 4.27
CA GLN A 148 -11.10 -22.30 2.81
C GLN A 148 -11.95 -21.18 2.20
N PHE A 149 -13.22 -21.03 2.60
CA PHE A 149 -14.07 -19.93 2.11
C PHE A 149 -13.57 -18.57 2.59
N MET A 150 -12.99 -18.56 3.79
CA MET A 150 -12.55 -17.31 4.39
C MET A 150 -11.26 -16.76 3.80
N LEU A 151 -10.34 -17.67 3.44
CA LEU A 151 -9.09 -17.31 2.75
C LEU A 151 -9.36 -16.76 1.33
N MET A 152 -10.56 -17.00 0.76
CA MET A 152 -10.97 -16.41 -0.51
C MET A 152 -11.44 -14.96 -0.41
N ILE A 153 -11.87 -14.48 0.78
CA ILE A 153 -12.42 -13.12 0.93
C ILE A 153 -11.45 -12.02 0.48
N PRO A 154 -10.15 -12.03 0.85
CA PRO A 154 -9.23 -11.00 0.38
C PRO A 154 -9.17 -10.94 -1.15
N TYR A 155 -9.27 -12.08 -1.84
CA TYR A 155 -9.32 -12.17 -3.30
C TYR A 155 -10.67 -11.75 -3.88
N LEU A 156 -11.79 -12.03 -3.21
CA LEU A 156 -13.08 -11.50 -3.63
C LEU A 156 -13.11 -9.97 -3.50
N VAL A 157 -12.45 -9.42 -2.47
CA VAL A 157 -12.28 -7.99 -2.30
C VAL A 157 -11.38 -7.40 -3.38
N THR A 158 -10.28 -8.07 -3.80
CA THR A 158 -9.50 -7.58 -4.97
C THR A 158 -10.37 -7.49 -6.22
N VAL A 159 -11.20 -8.51 -6.48
CA VAL A 159 -12.11 -8.55 -7.64
C VAL A 159 -13.15 -7.43 -7.56
N ALA A 160 -13.77 -7.22 -6.38
CA ALA A 160 -14.73 -6.14 -6.18
C ALA A 160 -14.09 -4.76 -6.38
N ILE A 161 -12.89 -4.54 -5.83
CA ILE A 161 -12.13 -3.29 -6.01
C ILE A 161 -11.79 -3.09 -7.49
N LEU A 162 -11.35 -4.14 -8.21
CA LEU A 162 -11.10 -4.04 -9.66
C LEU A 162 -12.34 -3.58 -10.41
N ILE A 163 -13.50 -4.17 -10.13
CA ILE A 163 -14.75 -3.82 -10.80
C ILE A 163 -15.08 -2.35 -10.53
N VAL A 164 -15.00 -1.89 -9.29
CA VAL A 164 -15.29 -0.49 -8.91
C VAL A 164 -14.29 0.48 -9.54
N VAL A 165 -12.99 0.19 -9.43
CA VAL A 165 -11.92 1.02 -10.02
C VAL A 165 -12.05 1.07 -11.53
N GLN A 166 -12.37 -0.04 -12.20
CA GLN A 166 -12.56 -0.08 -13.65
C GLN A 166 -13.79 0.74 -14.06
N ARG A 167 -14.90 0.69 -13.31
CA ARG A 167 -16.07 1.54 -13.57
C ARG A 167 -15.73 3.02 -13.45
N ILE A 168 -14.91 3.41 -12.48
CA ILE A 168 -14.52 4.82 -12.28
C ILE A 168 -13.45 5.26 -13.31
N ALA A 169 -12.50 4.39 -13.67
CA ALA A 169 -11.41 4.68 -14.59
C ALA A 169 -11.81 4.65 -16.08
N VAL A 170 -12.86 3.92 -16.45
CA VAL A 170 -13.38 3.87 -17.82
C VAL A 170 -14.27 5.07 -18.16
N THR A 171 -14.94 5.68 -17.17
CA THR A 171 -15.83 6.82 -17.37
C THR A 171 -15.17 8.08 -17.99
N PRO A 172 -13.93 8.50 -17.68
CA PRO A 172 -13.35 9.70 -18.30
C PRO A 172 -12.80 9.52 -19.72
N ARG A 173 -12.61 8.29 -20.22
CA ARG A 173 -12.01 8.06 -21.56
C ARG A 173 -13.03 7.96 -22.69
N ARG A 174 -14.27 7.53 -22.41
CA ARG A 174 -15.31 7.43 -23.44
C ARG A 174 -15.77 8.80 -23.95
N LEU A 175 -15.88 9.79 -23.07
CA LEU A 175 -16.33 11.14 -23.44
C LEU A 175 -15.33 11.90 -24.34
N LYS A 176 -14.03 11.59 -24.26
CA LYS A 176 -13.01 12.23 -25.11
C LYS A 176 -12.93 11.66 -26.53
N ILE A 177 -13.35 10.41 -26.73
CA ILE A 177 -13.34 9.76 -28.05
C ILE A 177 -14.59 10.15 -28.84
N GLU A 178 -15.74 10.28 -28.19
CA GLU A 178 -16.99 10.73 -28.85
C GLU A 178 -16.96 12.22 -29.21
N SER A 179 -16.33 13.08 -28.40
CA SER A 179 -16.17 14.51 -28.72
C SER A 179 -15.23 14.76 -29.91
N GLY A 180 -14.17 13.97 -30.08
CA GLY A 180 -13.27 14.09 -31.24
C GLY A 180 -13.89 13.56 -32.55
N ALA A 181 -14.79 12.58 -32.47
CA ALA A 181 -15.49 12.03 -33.64
C ALA A 181 -16.63 12.93 -34.15
N LEU A 182 -17.10 13.88 -33.34
CA LEU A 182 -18.17 14.82 -33.69
C LEU A 182 -17.64 16.17 -34.21
N GLU A 183 -16.33 16.46 -34.07
CA GLU A 183 -15.68 17.66 -34.64
C GLU A 183 -15.13 17.42 -36.07
N GLU A 184 -15.08 16.16 -36.53
CA GLU A 184 -14.61 15.79 -37.88
C GLU A 184 -15.75 15.50 -38.89
N VAL A 185 -17.02 15.78 -38.56
CA VAL A 185 -18.19 15.60 -39.45
C VAL A 185 -18.90 16.91 -39.72
#